data_AF-A0A6N8GN93-F1
#
_entry.id   AF-A0A6N8GN93-F1
#
_cell.length_a   1.000
_cell.length_b   1.000
_cell.length_c   1.000
_cell.angle_alpha   90.00
_cell.angle_beta   90.00
_cell.angle_gamma   90.00
#
_symmetry.space_group_name_H-M   'P 1'
#
loop_
_entity.id
_entity.type
_entity.pdbx_description
1 polymer ?
#
loop_
_entity_poly.entity_id
_entity_poly.type
_entity_poly.pdbx_seq_one_letter_code
_entity_poly.pdbx_strand_id
1 'polypeptide(L)'
;MSSSAPAPSAPEGHGPVTGPAAMRAVNRSALLGALFLMATSAIGPGFITQTANFTVQLGAAFAFAIVISIVVDIAVQLNVWRIIGVSGLKAHELGNRVLPGLGWFIAGLVAVGGLVFNVGNTAGGGLGLNAMLGLDATWGGILTALLAVAVFVSKRAGVALDRIVVVLGVVMILVTGYVAIVSRPPVGEALRNVVLPEDVSFLVITTLIGGTVGGYITYAGAHRIVDAGITGVDSVKQISRSSVIGIIVTGVMRFLLFLAILGVVAGGAQLTGENLAAQAFQSAAGEVGLRLFGLILWAASISSVIGAAYTSVSFVTTSRTRARTRNLLTVVFILVSAAVFVFLGQAPSTLLIVAGAVNGLILPLGFAVLLWVAWRRRDLLGGYRYPKWLAILGTVIWLLTIYLGYQSLSGIAALWS
;
A
#
# COMPACT_ATOMS: atom_id res chain seq x y z
N MET A 1 8.88 68.76 -26.64
CA MET A 1 9.76 67.71 -27.19
C MET A 1 9.82 66.60 -26.15
N SER A 2 9.27 65.44 -26.48
CA SER A 2 9.18 64.25 -25.63
C SER A 2 10.27 63.24 -25.99
N SER A 3 10.49 62.29 -25.06
CA SER A 3 11.01 60.93 -25.26
C SER A 3 12.54 60.79 -25.47
N SER A 4 13.23 59.81 -24.91
CA SER A 4 12.99 58.86 -23.80
C SER A 4 14.34 58.14 -23.59
N ALA A 5 14.76 57.93 -22.34
CA ALA A 5 15.96 57.15 -22.02
C ALA A 5 15.63 55.64 -22.09
N PRO A 6 16.57 54.78 -22.52
CA PRO A 6 16.31 53.35 -22.64
C PRO A 6 16.23 52.68 -21.26
N ALA A 7 15.23 51.81 -21.09
CA ALA A 7 14.98 51.06 -19.87
C ALA A 7 16.08 50.00 -19.61
N PRO A 8 16.43 49.71 -18.34
CA PRO A 8 17.36 48.64 -18.02
C PRO A 8 16.70 47.27 -18.23
N SER A 9 17.44 46.37 -18.88
CA SER A 9 17.07 44.97 -19.11
C SER A 9 16.84 44.22 -17.81
N ALA A 10 15.70 43.53 -17.70
CA ALA A 10 15.36 42.65 -16.59
C ALA A 10 16.36 41.47 -16.48
N PRO A 11 16.67 40.98 -15.27
CA PRO A 11 17.56 39.84 -15.11
C PRO A 11 16.87 38.55 -15.56
N GLU A 12 17.55 37.80 -16.43
CA GLU A 12 17.14 36.46 -16.85
C GLU A 12 16.98 35.54 -15.64
N GLY A 13 15.78 35.02 -15.46
CA GLY A 13 15.49 34.01 -14.45
C GLY A 13 16.19 32.70 -14.79
N HIS A 14 17.28 32.38 -14.09
CA HIS A 14 17.87 31.05 -14.08
C HIS A 14 16.93 30.04 -13.38
N GLY A 15 16.00 29.46 -14.15
CA GLY A 15 15.44 28.16 -13.82
C GLY A 15 16.47 27.06 -14.13
N PRO A 16 16.62 26.00 -13.31
CA PRO A 16 17.59 24.96 -13.59
C PRO A 16 17.14 24.17 -14.83
N VAL A 17 17.85 24.37 -15.94
CA VAL A 17 17.72 23.56 -17.17
C VAL A 17 18.29 22.17 -16.85
N THR A 18 17.43 21.27 -16.38
CA THR A 18 17.81 19.86 -16.20
C THR A 18 17.77 19.16 -17.55
N GLY A 19 18.95 18.75 -18.05
CA GLY A 19 19.05 18.08 -19.35
C GLY A 19 18.25 16.76 -19.43
N PRO A 20 17.97 16.24 -20.64
CA PRO A 20 17.13 15.06 -20.86
C PRO A 20 17.55 13.82 -20.06
N ALA A 21 18.86 13.66 -19.80
CA ALA A 21 19.40 12.57 -18.99
C ALA A 21 19.04 12.70 -17.49
N ALA A 22 19.11 13.91 -16.94
CA ALA A 22 18.72 14.18 -15.55
C ALA A 22 17.21 13.97 -15.35
N MET A 23 16.40 14.40 -16.33
CA MET A 23 14.94 14.19 -16.32
C MET A 23 14.57 12.70 -16.40
N ARG A 24 15.28 11.92 -17.23
CA ARG A 24 15.12 10.45 -17.29
C ARG A 24 15.50 9.76 -15.97
N ALA A 25 16.56 10.20 -15.31
CA ALA A 25 16.99 9.63 -14.03
C ALA A 25 15.99 9.92 -12.90
N VAL A 26 15.49 11.16 -12.82
CA VAL A 26 14.45 11.58 -11.87
C VAL A 26 13.15 10.81 -12.08
N ASN A 27 12.73 10.62 -13.34
CA ASN A 27 11.55 9.83 -13.66
C ASN A 27 11.72 8.35 -13.24
N ARG A 28 12.91 7.76 -13.45
CA ARG A 28 13.20 6.38 -13.00
C ARG A 28 13.14 6.23 -11.49
N SER A 29 13.74 7.14 -10.73
CA SER A 29 13.70 7.06 -9.26
C SER A 29 12.28 7.25 -8.73
N ALA A 30 11.51 8.16 -9.32
CA ALA A 30 10.13 8.41 -8.89
C ALA A 30 9.19 7.24 -9.20
N LEU A 31 9.41 6.54 -10.33
CA LEU A 31 8.64 5.33 -10.66
C LEU A 31 8.95 4.18 -9.73
N LEU A 32 10.24 3.96 -9.43
CA LEU A 32 10.64 2.96 -8.45
C LEU A 32 10.08 3.31 -7.07
N GLY A 33 10.13 4.59 -6.70
CA GLY A 33 9.52 5.09 -5.47
C GLY A 33 8.02 4.83 -5.42
N ALA A 34 7.26 5.16 -6.47
CA ALA A 34 5.81 4.91 -6.52
C ALA A 34 5.45 3.42 -6.49
N LEU A 35 6.22 2.61 -7.21
CA LEU A 35 6.06 1.16 -7.25
C LEU A 35 6.28 0.55 -5.87
N PHE A 36 7.42 0.86 -5.24
CA PHE A 36 7.74 0.33 -3.92
C PHE A 36 6.86 0.94 -2.84
N LEU A 37 6.48 2.22 -2.93
CA LEU A 37 5.54 2.82 -2.00
C LEU A 37 4.22 2.05 -1.97
N MET A 38 3.67 1.70 -3.13
CA MET A 38 2.48 0.86 -3.20
C MET A 38 2.76 -0.54 -2.66
N ALA A 39 3.84 -1.19 -3.13
CA ALA A 39 4.14 -2.56 -2.78
C ALA A 39 4.38 -2.73 -1.27
N THR A 40 5.16 -1.85 -0.65
CA THR A 40 5.47 -1.89 0.78
C THR A 40 4.32 -1.37 1.64
N SER A 41 3.43 -0.51 1.12
CA SER A 41 2.17 -0.17 1.81
C SER A 41 1.22 -1.37 1.89
N ALA A 42 1.27 -2.26 0.90
CA ALA A 42 0.53 -3.51 0.93
C ALA A 42 1.20 -4.55 1.84
N ILE A 43 2.54 -4.58 1.91
CA ILE A 43 3.32 -5.43 2.82
C ILE A 43 3.38 -4.76 4.21
N GLY A 44 2.25 -4.71 4.90
CA GLY A 44 2.14 -4.23 6.29
C GLY A 44 2.02 -5.36 7.32
N PRO A 45 1.86 -5.05 8.62
CA PRO A 45 1.64 -6.05 9.67
C PRO A 45 0.44 -6.97 9.38
N GLY A 46 -0.67 -6.40 8.90
CA GLY A 46 -1.86 -7.18 8.54
C GLY A 46 -1.58 -8.20 7.44
N PHE A 47 -0.74 -7.85 6.46
CA PHE A 47 -0.32 -8.77 5.39
C PHE A 47 0.46 -9.96 5.94
N ILE A 48 1.38 -9.72 6.86
CA ILE A 48 2.20 -10.76 7.48
C ILE A 48 1.31 -11.68 8.33
N THR A 49 0.46 -11.11 9.18
CA THR A 49 -0.47 -11.86 10.03
C THR A 49 -1.47 -12.68 9.23
N GLN A 50 -2.09 -12.10 8.19
CA GLN A 50 -3.03 -12.83 7.32
C GLN A 50 -2.35 -13.98 6.60
N THR A 51 -1.13 -13.75 6.08
CA THR A 51 -0.36 -14.80 5.41
C THR A 51 -0.08 -15.94 6.37
N ALA A 52 0.33 -15.65 7.61
CA ALA A 52 0.56 -16.69 8.61
C ALA A 52 -0.70 -17.46 8.99
N ASN A 53 -1.77 -16.75 9.35
CA ASN A 53 -3.02 -17.37 9.78
C ASN A 53 -3.62 -18.26 8.69
N PHE A 54 -3.67 -17.78 7.45
CA PHE A 54 -4.24 -18.56 6.35
C PHE A 54 -3.33 -19.70 5.88
N THR A 55 -2.00 -19.57 6.03
CA THR A 55 -1.10 -20.70 5.78
C THR A 55 -1.29 -21.81 6.81
N VAL A 56 -1.44 -21.46 8.09
CA VAL A 56 -1.74 -22.44 9.16
C VAL A 56 -3.11 -23.07 8.95
N GLN A 57 -4.11 -22.29 8.51
CA GLN A 57 -5.47 -22.78 8.30
C GLN A 57 -5.61 -23.69 7.07
N LEU A 58 -5.04 -23.32 5.92
CA LEU A 58 -5.27 -23.98 4.64
C LEU A 58 -4.08 -24.81 4.14
N GLY A 59 -2.92 -24.74 4.80
CA GLY A 59 -1.71 -25.39 4.32
C GLY A 59 -1.36 -24.99 2.89
N ALA A 60 -1.02 -25.98 2.05
CA ALA A 60 -0.63 -25.75 0.66
C ALA A 60 -1.75 -25.17 -0.21
N ALA A 61 -3.03 -25.42 0.11
CA ALA A 61 -4.19 -24.90 -0.62
C ALA A 61 -4.24 -23.36 -0.65
N PHE A 62 -3.61 -22.70 0.32
CA PHE A 62 -3.50 -21.24 0.35
C PHE A 62 -2.79 -20.66 -0.88
N ALA A 63 -1.93 -21.43 -1.55
CA ALA A 63 -1.20 -20.98 -2.74
C ALA A 63 -2.15 -20.52 -3.87
N PHE A 64 -3.29 -21.21 -4.05
CA PHE A 64 -4.32 -20.82 -5.02
C PHE A 64 -4.90 -19.44 -4.69
N ALA A 65 -5.23 -19.20 -3.42
CA ALA A 65 -5.80 -17.95 -2.99
C ALA A 65 -4.85 -16.78 -3.23
N ILE A 66 -3.55 -16.97 -3.00
CA ILE A 66 -2.51 -15.97 -3.30
C ILE A 66 -2.49 -15.63 -4.80
N VAL A 67 -2.50 -16.63 -5.68
CA VAL A 67 -2.42 -16.39 -7.13
C VAL A 67 -3.67 -15.69 -7.66
N ILE A 68 -4.86 -16.13 -7.23
CA ILE A 68 -6.11 -15.46 -7.60
C ILE A 68 -6.14 -14.02 -7.08
N SER A 69 -5.68 -13.77 -5.84
CA SER A 69 -5.63 -12.41 -5.31
C SER A 69 -4.71 -11.52 -6.17
N ILE A 70 -3.53 -12.01 -6.57
CA ILE A 70 -2.60 -11.28 -7.44
C ILE A 70 -3.26 -10.91 -8.78
N VAL A 71 -4.00 -11.83 -9.40
CA VAL A 71 -4.69 -11.57 -10.68
C VAL A 71 -5.74 -10.46 -10.52
N VAL A 72 -6.54 -10.53 -9.46
CA VAL A 72 -7.55 -9.51 -9.17
C VAL A 72 -6.89 -8.16 -8.85
N ASP A 73 -5.84 -8.16 -8.02
CA ASP A 73 -5.10 -6.96 -7.64
C ASP A 73 -4.46 -6.27 -8.85
N ILE A 74 -3.92 -7.03 -9.80
CA ILE A 74 -3.40 -6.51 -11.07
C ILE A 74 -4.50 -5.76 -11.83
N ALA A 75 -5.69 -6.35 -11.92
CA ALA A 75 -6.79 -5.76 -12.67
C ALA A 75 -7.37 -4.50 -11.99
N VAL A 76 -7.45 -4.47 -10.66
CA VAL A 76 -7.79 -3.27 -9.89
C VAL A 76 -6.75 -2.19 -10.11
N GLN A 77 -5.47 -2.49 -9.84
CA GLN A 77 -4.40 -1.49 -9.89
C GLN A 77 -4.16 -0.99 -11.31
N LEU A 78 -4.29 -1.83 -12.34
CA LEU A 78 -4.23 -1.38 -13.74
C LEU A 78 -5.30 -0.34 -14.04
N ASN A 79 -6.53 -0.53 -13.55
CA ASN A 79 -7.58 0.46 -13.72
C ASN A 79 -7.26 1.74 -12.95
N VAL A 80 -7.00 1.62 -11.65
CA VAL A 80 -6.77 2.75 -10.75
C VAL A 80 -5.61 3.62 -11.24
N TRP A 81 -4.44 3.00 -11.49
CA TRP A 81 -3.26 3.73 -11.94
C TRP A 81 -3.44 4.36 -13.31
N ARG A 82 -4.08 3.67 -14.25
CA ARG A 82 -4.26 4.21 -15.60
C ARG A 82 -5.24 5.38 -15.60
N ILE A 83 -6.34 5.32 -14.84
CA ILE A 83 -7.34 6.40 -14.78
C ILE A 83 -6.74 7.64 -14.11
N ILE A 84 -6.11 7.47 -12.95
CA ILE A 84 -5.45 8.55 -12.19
C ILE A 84 -4.26 9.12 -12.97
N GLY A 85 -3.40 8.26 -13.50
CA GLY A 85 -2.21 8.68 -14.23
C GLY A 85 -2.53 9.37 -15.56
N VAL A 86 -3.49 8.86 -16.34
CA VAL A 86 -3.88 9.51 -17.61
C VAL A 86 -4.56 10.85 -17.38
N SER A 87 -5.47 10.93 -16.40
CA SER A 87 -6.12 12.21 -16.06
C SER A 87 -5.15 13.23 -15.46
N GLY A 88 -4.09 12.76 -14.79
CA GLY A 88 -3.16 13.59 -14.03
C GLY A 88 -3.79 14.21 -12.78
N LEU A 89 -4.89 13.64 -12.30
CA LEU A 89 -5.67 14.13 -11.17
C LEU A 89 -5.73 13.06 -10.10
N LYS A 90 -5.65 13.48 -8.84
CA LYS A 90 -5.83 12.56 -7.72
C LYS A 90 -7.29 12.09 -7.65
N ALA A 91 -7.51 10.93 -7.02
CA ALA A 91 -8.82 10.29 -6.94
C ALA A 91 -9.91 11.20 -6.35
N HIS A 92 -9.58 12.00 -5.31
CA HIS A 92 -10.51 12.97 -4.74
C HIS A 92 -10.87 14.10 -5.73
N GLU A 93 -9.92 14.57 -6.54
CA GLU A 93 -10.18 15.58 -7.57
C GLU A 93 -11.08 15.03 -8.67
N LEU A 94 -10.84 13.78 -9.10
CA LEU A 94 -11.73 13.07 -10.02
C LEU A 94 -13.13 12.93 -9.43
N GLY A 95 -13.25 12.51 -8.17
CA GLY A 95 -14.53 12.40 -7.48
C GLY A 95 -15.31 13.70 -7.48
N ASN A 96 -14.68 14.83 -7.14
CA ASN A 96 -15.32 16.14 -7.16
C ASN A 96 -15.70 16.62 -8.56
N ARG A 97 -15.00 16.19 -9.61
CA ARG A 97 -15.37 16.49 -11.01
C ARG A 97 -16.48 15.59 -11.52
N VAL A 98 -16.64 14.38 -10.96
CA VAL A 98 -17.77 13.49 -11.25
C VAL A 98 -19.03 13.99 -10.56
N LEU A 99 -18.95 14.28 -9.27
CA LEU A 99 -20.04 14.82 -8.47
C LEU A 99 -19.45 15.75 -7.39
N PRO A 100 -19.81 17.05 -7.35
CA PRO A 100 -19.30 17.96 -6.34
C PRO A 100 -19.53 17.44 -4.91
N GLY A 101 -18.47 17.41 -4.09
CA GLY A 101 -18.52 16.91 -2.72
C GLY A 101 -18.15 15.43 -2.56
N LEU A 102 -18.32 14.61 -3.60
CA LEU A 102 -18.01 13.17 -3.54
C LEU A 102 -16.52 12.90 -3.30
N GLY A 103 -15.65 13.71 -3.89
CA GLY A 103 -14.21 13.62 -3.68
C GLY A 103 -13.81 13.89 -2.23
N TRP A 104 -14.44 14.88 -1.60
CA TRP A 104 -14.21 15.21 -0.18
C TRP A 104 -14.76 14.15 0.76
N PHE A 105 -15.90 13.55 0.41
CA PHE A 105 -16.45 12.41 1.15
C PHE A 105 -15.49 11.22 1.14
N ILE A 106 -14.97 10.83 -0.04
CA ILE A 106 -13.96 9.77 -0.17
C ILE A 106 -12.68 10.14 0.59
N ALA A 107 -12.25 11.41 0.52
CA ALA A 107 -11.09 11.88 1.28
C ALA A 107 -11.27 11.71 2.80
N GLY A 108 -12.46 12.00 3.33
CA GLY A 108 -12.81 11.75 4.72
C GLY A 108 -12.71 10.27 5.09
N LEU A 109 -13.31 9.38 4.27
CA LEU A 109 -13.23 7.94 4.49
C LEU A 109 -11.77 7.44 4.48
N VAL A 110 -10.99 7.85 3.47
CA VAL A 110 -9.56 7.47 3.35
C VAL A 110 -8.73 8.01 4.51
N ALA A 111 -8.99 9.24 4.98
CA ALA A 111 -8.27 9.81 6.11
C ALA A 111 -8.57 9.05 7.42
N VAL A 112 -9.83 8.70 7.67
CA VAL A 112 -10.24 7.91 8.84
C VAL A 112 -9.65 6.50 8.75
N GLY A 113 -9.86 5.80 7.63
CA GLY A 113 -9.30 4.46 7.42
C GLY A 113 -7.78 4.48 7.56
N GLY A 114 -7.11 5.42 6.87
CA GLY A 114 -5.68 5.61 6.94
C GLY A 114 -5.17 5.87 8.36
N LEU A 115 -5.91 6.60 9.20
CA LEU A 115 -5.52 6.87 10.59
C LEU A 115 -5.50 5.57 11.39
N VAL A 116 -6.55 4.77 11.25
CA VAL A 116 -6.68 3.48 11.92
C VAL A 116 -5.61 2.49 11.44
N PHE A 117 -5.34 2.44 10.12
CA PHE A 117 -4.20 1.67 9.59
C PHE A 117 -2.88 2.15 10.17
N ASN A 118 -2.68 3.46 10.30
CA ASN A 118 -1.43 4.00 10.79
C ASN A 118 -1.19 3.69 12.27
N VAL A 119 -2.25 3.65 13.09
CA VAL A 119 -2.20 3.12 14.47
C VAL A 119 -1.73 1.66 14.46
N GLY A 120 -2.34 0.82 13.63
CA GLY A 120 -1.94 -0.60 13.49
C GLY A 120 -0.51 -0.77 12.98
N ASN A 121 -0.07 0.04 12.01
CA ASN A 121 1.29 0.01 11.48
C ASN A 121 2.31 0.43 12.55
N THR A 122 1.98 1.44 13.35
CA THR A 122 2.81 1.89 14.49
C THR A 122 2.93 0.80 15.55
N ALA A 123 1.82 0.13 15.90
CA ALA A 123 1.82 -1.01 16.80
C ALA A 123 2.70 -2.16 16.28
N GLY A 124 2.57 -2.48 14.98
CA GLY A 124 3.44 -3.47 14.33
C GLY A 124 4.92 -3.09 14.37
N GLY A 125 5.25 -1.79 14.30
CA GLY A 125 6.63 -1.31 14.41
C GLY A 125 7.19 -1.55 15.80
N GLY A 126 6.34 -1.35 16.81
CA GLY A 126 6.60 -1.75 18.20
C GLY A 126 6.92 -3.23 18.35
N LEU A 127 6.03 -4.09 17.85
CA LEU A 127 6.21 -5.54 17.88
C LEU A 127 7.45 -5.98 17.09
N GLY A 128 7.76 -5.33 15.97
CA GLY A 128 8.96 -5.60 15.17
C GLY A 128 10.24 -5.30 15.95
N LEU A 129 10.33 -4.13 16.59
CA LEU A 129 11.49 -3.77 17.43
C LEU A 129 11.57 -4.62 18.71
N ASN A 130 10.44 -5.04 19.26
CA ASN A 130 10.42 -5.98 20.37
C ASN A 130 11.01 -7.34 19.96
N ALA A 131 10.54 -7.93 18.86
CA ALA A 131 11.09 -9.18 18.36
C ALA A 131 12.56 -9.06 17.91
N MET A 132 12.95 -7.91 17.35
CA MET A 132 14.31 -7.70 16.85
C MET A 132 15.33 -7.37 17.95
N LEU A 133 14.95 -6.58 18.97
CA LEU A 133 15.88 -6.01 19.95
C LEU A 133 15.49 -6.25 21.41
N GLY A 134 14.30 -6.78 21.68
CA GLY A 134 13.75 -6.89 23.04
C GLY A 134 13.25 -5.56 23.62
N LEU A 135 13.12 -4.52 22.79
CA LEU A 135 12.61 -3.22 23.22
C LEU A 135 11.11 -3.33 23.58
N ASP A 136 10.65 -2.58 24.58
CA ASP A 136 9.22 -2.47 24.85
C ASP A 136 8.44 -2.04 23.58
N ALA A 137 7.30 -2.68 23.34
CA ALA A 137 6.54 -2.49 22.10
C ALA A 137 5.99 -1.06 21.98
N THR A 138 5.62 -0.40 23.08
CA THR A 138 5.13 0.98 23.05
C THR A 138 6.25 1.93 22.64
N TRP A 139 7.42 1.81 23.26
CA TRP A 139 8.61 2.58 22.89
C TRP A 139 9.07 2.31 21.47
N GLY A 140 9.01 1.05 21.02
CA GLY A 140 9.30 0.70 19.63
C GLY A 140 8.34 1.35 18.63
N GLY A 141 7.05 1.41 18.96
CA GLY A 141 6.05 2.10 18.13
C GLY A 141 6.32 3.59 18.05
N ILE A 142 6.59 4.25 19.19
CA ILE A 142 6.97 5.67 19.24
C ILE A 142 8.22 5.92 18.38
N LEU A 143 9.27 5.12 18.54
CA LEU A 143 10.50 5.26 17.76
C LEU A 143 10.24 5.10 16.26
N THR A 144 9.40 4.15 15.87
CA THR A 144 9.01 3.93 14.47
C THR A 144 8.30 5.16 13.90
N ALA A 145 7.35 5.74 14.64
CA ALA A 145 6.65 6.96 14.22
C ALA A 145 7.61 8.16 14.10
N LEU A 146 8.54 8.33 15.04
CA LEU A 146 9.53 9.41 15.00
C LEU A 146 10.49 9.27 13.81
N LEU A 147 10.92 8.06 13.49
CA LEU A 147 11.74 7.79 12.31
C LEU A 147 10.97 8.08 11.02
N ALA A 148 9.68 7.73 10.95
CA ALA A 148 8.83 8.10 9.82
C ALA A 148 8.68 9.63 9.69
N VAL A 149 8.51 10.36 10.80
CA VAL A 149 8.47 11.84 10.82
C VAL A 149 9.77 12.43 10.28
N ALA A 150 10.93 11.88 10.67
CA ALA A 150 12.24 12.36 10.21
C ALA A 150 12.38 12.34 8.68
N VAL A 151 11.75 11.38 7.99
CA VAL A 151 11.70 11.32 6.51
C VAL A 151 11.02 12.56 5.92
N PHE A 152 9.92 13.02 6.51
CA PHE A 152 9.14 14.14 5.98
C PHE A 152 9.64 15.52 6.40
N VAL A 153 10.43 15.60 7.48
CA VAL A 153 11.16 16.82 7.87
C VAL A 153 12.34 17.12 6.94
N SER A 154 12.86 16.11 6.23
CA SER A 154 13.95 16.29 5.27
C SER A 154 13.59 17.26 4.13
N LYS A 155 14.54 18.16 3.78
CA LYS A 155 14.43 19.07 2.61
C LYS A 155 14.19 18.32 1.30
N ARG A 156 14.53 17.03 1.23
CA ARG A 156 14.35 16.15 0.07
C ARG A 156 13.41 14.97 0.38
N ALA A 157 12.33 15.21 1.14
CA ALA A 157 11.38 14.18 1.57
C ALA A 157 10.92 13.24 0.44
N GLY A 158 10.62 13.74 -0.75
CA GLY A 158 10.21 12.90 -1.88
C GLY A 158 11.29 11.91 -2.35
N VAL A 159 12.54 12.34 -2.44
CA VAL A 159 13.67 11.46 -2.82
C VAL A 159 14.06 10.52 -1.68
N ALA A 160 14.00 11.02 -0.44
CA ALA A 160 14.22 10.21 0.75
C ALA A 160 13.20 9.06 0.83
N LEU A 161 11.92 9.40 0.65
CA LEU A 161 10.81 8.46 0.57
C LEU A 161 11.10 7.37 -0.47
N ASP A 162 11.35 7.76 -1.73
CA ASP A 162 11.56 6.84 -2.83
C ASP A 162 12.73 5.87 -2.56
N ARG A 163 13.82 6.33 -1.92
CA ARG A 163 14.97 5.48 -1.60
C ARG A 163 14.71 4.54 -0.42
N ILE A 164 14.12 5.05 0.66
CA ILE A 164 13.88 4.28 1.88
C ILE A 164 12.95 3.11 1.61
N VAL A 165 11.83 3.35 0.91
CA VAL A 165 10.85 2.29 0.63
C VAL A 165 11.43 1.19 -0.26
N VAL A 166 12.30 1.55 -1.21
CA VAL A 166 13.00 0.57 -2.06
C VAL A 166 13.95 -0.28 -1.24
N VAL A 167 14.80 0.34 -0.40
CA VAL A 167 15.75 -0.40 0.45
C VAL A 167 15.03 -1.34 1.39
N LEU A 168 14.00 -0.85 2.09
CA LEU A 168 13.21 -1.68 3.00
C LEU A 168 12.51 -2.84 2.26
N GLY A 169 11.94 -2.57 1.08
CA GLY A 169 11.33 -3.61 0.25
C GLY A 169 12.31 -4.71 -0.16
N VAL A 170 13.52 -4.34 -0.60
CA VAL A 170 14.56 -5.29 -0.98
C VAL A 170 15.02 -6.11 0.23
N VAL A 171 15.26 -5.47 1.38
CA VAL A 171 15.63 -6.17 2.61
C VAL A 171 14.58 -7.19 3.01
N MET A 172 13.29 -6.82 2.99
CA MET A 172 12.20 -7.75 3.32
C MET A 172 12.22 -8.99 2.42
N ILE A 173 12.33 -8.81 1.10
CA ILE A 173 12.35 -9.92 0.14
C ILE A 173 13.53 -10.84 0.37
N LEU A 174 14.74 -10.30 0.57
CA LEU A 174 15.95 -11.10 0.77
C LEU A 174 15.88 -11.90 2.08
N VAL A 175 15.48 -11.26 3.18
CA VAL A 175 15.40 -11.91 4.48
C VAL A 175 14.30 -12.98 4.50
N THR A 176 13.13 -12.68 3.97
CA THR A 176 12.06 -13.69 3.88
C THR A 176 12.44 -14.82 2.93
N GLY A 177 13.09 -14.52 1.80
CA GLY A 177 13.58 -15.52 0.88
C GLY A 177 14.56 -16.49 1.54
N TYR A 178 15.48 -15.97 2.36
CA TYR A 178 16.38 -16.80 3.17
C TYR A 178 15.60 -17.76 4.09
N VAL A 179 14.63 -17.24 4.86
CA VAL A 179 13.84 -18.09 5.79
C VAL A 179 12.99 -19.10 5.02
N ALA A 180 12.43 -18.72 3.87
CA ALA A 180 11.68 -19.62 2.99
C ALA A 180 12.53 -20.77 2.43
N ILE A 181 13.82 -20.58 2.25
CA ILE A 181 14.74 -21.65 1.83
C ILE A 181 15.09 -22.55 3.02
N VAL A 182 15.40 -21.95 4.18
CA VAL A 182 15.81 -22.68 5.38
C VAL A 182 14.67 -23.55 5.94
N SER A 183 13.41 -23.11 5.81
CA SER A 183 12.25 -23.88 6.26
C SER A 183 11.94 -25.12 5.42
N ARG A 184 12.63 -25.32 4.27
CA ARG A 184 12.48 -26.48 3.37
C ARG A 184 11.02 -26.80 3.01
N PRO A 185 10.25 -25.84 2.46
CA PRO A 185 8.85 -26.04 2.20
C PRO A 185 8.59 -27.04 1.07
N PRO A 186 7.42 -27.72 1.09
CA PRO A 186 6.98 -28.59 0.01
C PRO A 186 6.54 -27.76 -1.21
N VAL A 187 7.50 -27.17 -1.93
CA VAL A 187 7.24 -26.27 -3.07
C VAL A 187 6.42 -26.96 -4.17
N GLY A 188 6.67 -28.25 -4.41
CA GLY A 188 5.91 -29.02 -5.41
C GLY A 188 4.42 -29.12 -5.08
N GLU A 189 4.07 -29.30 -3.81
CA GLU A 189 2.68 -29.35 -3.33
C GLU A 189 2.00 -27.98 -3.41
N ALA A 190 2.73 -26.92 -3.03
CA ALA A 190 2.26 -25.56 -3.19
C ALA A 190 1.97 -25.23 -4.66
N LEU A 191 2.86 -25.59 -5.60
CA LEU A 191 2.66 -25.36 -7.03
C LEU A 191 1.52 -26.21 -7.61
N ARG A 192 1.33 -27.45 -7.14
CA ARG A 192 0.17 -28.27 -7.51
C ARG A 192 -1.12 -27.58 -7.09
N ASN A 193 -1.18 -27.08 -5.86
CA ASN A 193 -2.34 -26.38 -5.32
C ASN A 193 -2.65 -25.05 -6.05
N VAL A 194 -1.67 -24.39 -6.66
CA VAL A 194 -1.94 -23.21 -7.52
C VAL A 194 -2.84 -23.54 -8.71
N VAL A 195 -2.76 -24.75 -9.26
CA VAL A 195 -3.52 -25.14 -10.46
C VAL A 195 -4.72 -26.00 -10.09
N LEU A 196 -4.55 -26.90 -9.13
CA LEU A 196 -5.56 -27.83 -8.65
C LEU A 196 -5.63 -27.74 -7.12
N PRO A 197 -6.31 -26.71 -6.57
CA PRO A 197 -6.40 -26.51 -5.13
C PRO A 197 -7.18 -27.64 -4.46
N GLU A 198 -6.68 -28.08 -3.31
CA GLU A 198 -7.37 -29.06 -2.47
C GLU A 198 -8.54 -28.43 -1.69
N ASP A 199 -8.44 -27.13 -1.39
CA ASP A 199 -9.51 -26.33 -0.79
C ASP A 199 -9.56 -24.92 -1.41
N VAL A 200 -10.75 -24.37 -1.56
CA VAL A 200 -10.99 -23.03 -2.10
C VAL A 200 -11.86 -22.24 -1.12
N SER A 201 -11.22 -21.41 -0.31
CA SER A 201 -11.92 -20.49 0.58
C SER A 201 -12.12 -19.12 -0.09
N PHE A 202 -13.37 -18.86 -0.50
CA PHE A 202 -13.75 -17.56 -1.05
C PHE A 202 -13.53 -16.42 -0.05
N LEU A 203 -13.75 -16.67 1.24
CA LEU A 203 -13.48 -15.70 2.31
C LEU A 203 -12.00 -15.33 2.36
N VAL A 204 -11.10 -16.30 2.24
CA VAL A 204 -9.65 -16.07 2.26
C VAL A 204 -9.21 -15.28 1.03
N ILE A 205 -9.61 -15.70 -0.18
CA ILE A 205 -9.30 -15.00 -1.43
C ILE A 205 -9.69 -13.53 -1.33
N THR A 206 -10.90 -13.29 -0.84
CA THR A 206 -11.46 -11.95 -0.79
C THR A 206 -10.88 -11.08 0.31
N THR A 207 -10.53 -11.68 1.45
CA THR A 207 -9.79 -11.00 2.52
C THR A 207 -8.40 -10.59 2.03
N LEU A 208 -7.72 -11.43 1.25
CA LEU A 208 -6.41 -11.08 0.65
C LEU A 208 -6.51 -9.89 -0.30
N ILE A 209 -7.53 -9.84 -1.15
CA ILE A 209 -7.78 -8.72 -2.07
C ILE A 209 -8.01 -7.44 -1.25
N GLY A 210 -8.92 -7.49 -0.28
CA GLY A 210 -9.18 -6.34 0.60
C GLY A 210 -7.95 -5.86 1.37
N GLY A 211 -7.09 -6.79 1.83
CA GLY A 211 -5.84 -6.46 2.52
C GLY A 211 -4.76 -5.86 1.63
N THR A 212 -4.82 -6.07 0.30
CA THR A 212 -3.74 -5.69 -0.64
C THR A 212 -4.09 -4.46 -1.45
N VAL A 213 -5.36 -4.32 -1.85
CA VAL A 213 -5.84 -3.18 -2.65
C VAL A 213 -6.95 -2.41 -1.94
N GLY A 214 -7.08 -2.51 -0.61
CA GLY A 214 -8.07 -1.77 0.17
C GLY A 214 -7.59 -0.40 0.68
N GLY A 215 -8.56 0.48 0.94
CA GLY A 215 -8.32 1.74 1.62
C GLY A 215 -7.35 2.67 0.91
N TYR A 216 -6.33 3.12 1.64
CA TYR A 216 -5.30 4.02 1.10
C TYR A 216 -4.34 3.31 0.12
N ILE A 217 -4.13 1.99 0.26
CA ILE A 217 -3.09 1.24 -0.46
C ILE A 217 -3.31 1.32 -1.98
N THR A 218 -4.57 1.24 -2.40
CA THR A 218 -5.04 1.37 -3.79
C THR A 218 -4.45 2.60 -4.49
N TYR A 219 -4.41 3.73 -3.78
CA TYR A 219 -4.11 5.04 -4.33
C TYR A 219 -2.66 5.48 -4.13
N ALA A 220 -1.93 4.86 -3.22
CA ALA A 220 -0.61 5.32 -2.77
C ALA A 220 0.37 5.55 -3.94
N GLY A 221 0.59 4.52 -4.76
CA GLY A 221 1.47 4.63 -5.91
C GLY A 221 0.90 5.48 -7.05
N ALA A 222 -0.42 5.41 -7.29
CA ALA A 222 -1.10 6.20 -8.31
C ALA A 222 -1.02 7.72 -8.04
N HIS A 223 -1.18 8.13 -6.78
CA HIS A 223 -1.01 9.54 -6.40
C HIS A 223 0.47 9.95 -6.43
N ARG A 224 1.39 9.03 -6.10
CA ARG A 224 2.84 9.30 -6.17
C ARG A 224 3.33 9.57 -7.59
N ILE A 225 2.86 8.81 -8.59
CA ILE A 225 3.21 9.09 -9.99
C ILE A 225 2.66 10.44 -10.47
N VAL A 226 1.46 10.83 -10.04
CA VAL A 226 0.87 12.15 -10.35
C VAL A 226 1.70 13.26 -9.68
N ASP A 227 2.07 13.11 -8.41
CA ASP A 227 2.94 14.05 -7.71
C ASP A 227 4.36 14.12 -8.31
N ALA A 228 4.79 13.08 -9.04
CA ALA A 228 6.06 13.05 -9.76
C ALA A 228 5.96 13.63 -11.19
N GLY A 229 4.77 14.05 -11.63
CA GLY A 229 4.54 14.60 -12.98
C GLY A 229 4.49 13.54 -14.08
N ILE A 230 4.39 12.25 -13.73
CA ILE A 230 4.29 11.15 -14.70
C ILE A 230 2.81 10.91 -15.00
N THR A 231 2.28 11.71 -15.91
CA THR A 231 0.84 11.74 -16.24
C THR A 231 0.62 11.75 -17.75
N GLY A 232 -0.65 11.69 -18.16
CA GLY A 232 -1.06 11.80 -19.56
C GLY A 232 -1.01 10.50 -20.35
N VAL A 233 -1.46 10.58 -21.61
CA VAL A 233 -1.63 9.42 -22.51
C VAL A 233 -0.29 8.79 -22.88
N ASP A 234 0.76 9.60 -23.06
CA ASP A 234 2.09 9.14 -23.45
C ASP A 234 2.74 8.26 -22.36
N SER A 235 2.34 8.48 -21.10
CA SER A 235 2.85 7.74 -19.94
C SER A 235 2.12 6.41 -19.70
N VAL A 236 1.05 6.08 -20.44
CA VAL A 236 0.18 4.90 -20.17
C VAL A 236 0.98 3.60 -20.05
N LYS A 237 1.90 3.34 -20.99
CA LYS A 237 2.70 2.10 -20.98
C LYS A 237 3.56 2.00 -19.73
N GLN A 238 4.15 3.12 -19.31
CA GLN A 238 5.00 3.19 -18.14
C GLN A 238 4.19 3.02 -16.85
N ILE A 239 3.05 3.72 -16.75
CA ILE A 239 2.12 3.66 -15.63
C ILE A 239 1.61 2.22 -15.43
N SER A 240 1.10 1.59 -16.49
CA SER A 240 0.56 0.23 -16.42
C SER A 240 1.64 -0.81 -16.09
N ARG A 241 2.86 -0.65 -16.62
CA ARG A 241 3.96 -1.56 -16.28
C ARG A 241 4.36 -1.41 -14.81
N SER A 242 4.46 -0.19 -14.31
CA SER A 242 4.81 0.07 -12.91
C SER A 242 3.78 -0.48 -11.93
N SER A 243 2.48 -0.34 -12.24
CA SER A 243 1.41 -0.90 -11.40
C SER A 243 1.46 -2.42 -11.32
N VAL A 244 1.69 -3.09 -12.46
CA VAL A 244 1.81 -4.56 -12.52
C VAL A 244 3.03 -5.03 -11.76
N ILE A 245 4.21 -4.46 -12.01
CA ILE A 245 5.43 -4.89 -11.31
C ILE A 245 5.28 -4.68 -9.80
N GLY A 246 4.66 -3.59 -9.35
CA GLY A 246 4.42 -3.37 -7.92
C GLY A 246 3.57 -4.47 -7.29
N ILE A 247 2.49 -4.91 -7.96
CA ILE A 247 1.67 -6.03 -7.46
C ILE A 247 2.43 -7.36 -7.52
N ILE A 248 3.23 -7.60 -8.57
CA ILE A 248 4.08 -8.80 -8.63
C ILE A 248 5.09 -8.81 -7.48
N VAL A 249 5.70 -7.68 -7.13
CA VAL A 249 6.61 -7.58 -5.97
C VAL A 249 5.88 -7.93 -4.67
N THR A 250 4.68 -7.39 -4.46
CA THR A 250 3.83 -7.75 -3.31
C THR A 250 3.46 -9.23 -3.31
N GLY A 251 3.10 -9.79 -4.47
CA GLY A 251 2.76 -11.20 -4.63
C GLY A 251 3.94 -12.13 -4.34
N VAL A 252 5.13 -11.79 -4.83
CA VAL A 252 6.38 -12.52 -4.51
C VAL A 252 6.62 -12.51 -3.01
N MET A 253 6.50 -11.36 -2.35
CA MET A 253 6.64 -11.29 -0.89
C MET A 253 5.62 -12.19 -0.17
N ARG A 254 4.35 -12.20 -0.61
CA ARG A 254 3.31 -13.06 -0.02
C ARG A 254 3.68 -14.53 -0.18
N PHE A 255 4.11 -14.92 -1.38
CA PHE A 255 4.47 -16.30 -1.68
C PHE A 255 5.71 -16.74 -0.90
N LEU A 256 6.72 -15.87 -0.72
CA LEU A 256 7.89 -16.17 0.11
C LEU A 256 7.52 -16.34 1.58
N LEU A 257 6.68 -15.46 2.14
CA LEU A 257 6.19 -15.62 3.52
C LEU A 257 5.36 -16.89 3.68
N PHE A 258 4.46 -17.16 2.74
CA PHE A 258 3.68 -18.39 2.70
C PHE A 258 4.59 -19.63 2.71
N LEU A 259 5.60 -19.68 1.84
CA LEU A 259 6.54 -20.79 1.78
C LEU A 259 7.35 -20.91 3.08
N ALA A 260 7.82 -19.79 3.66
CA ALA A 260 8.50 -19.80 4.94
C ALA A 260 7.67 -20.48 6.04
N ILE A 261 6.39 -20.14 6.12
CA ILE A 261 5.47 -20.65 7.15
C ILE A 261 5.02 -22.08 6.82
N LEU A 262 4.73 -22.37 5.55
CA LEU A 262 4.33 -23.70 5.10
C LEU A 262 5.40 -24.74 5.40
N GLY A 263 6.68 -24.42 5.19
CA GLY A 263 7.77 -25.37 5.48
C GLY A 263 7.84 -25.76 6.96
N VAL A 264 7.56 -24.81 7.85
CA VAL A 264 7.51 -25.05 9.29
C VAL A 264 6.30 -25.90 9.68
N VAL A 265 5.12 -25.54 9.17
CA VAL A 265 3.87 -26.27 9.47
C VAL A 265 3.91 -27.69 8.88
N ALA A 266 4.35 -27.85 7.63
CA ALA A 266 4.53 -29.15 6.98
C ALA A 266 5.63 -29.99 7.65
N GLY A 267 6.61 -29.35 8.29
CA GLY A 267 7.61 -29.99 9.13
C GLY A 267 7.08 -30.50 10.48
N GLY A 268 5.80 -30.29 10.79
CA GLY A 268 5.12 -30.79 11.99
C GLY A 268 5.11 -29.82 13.17
N ALA A 269 5.61 -28.59 13.01
CA ALA A 269 5.55 -27.60 14.07
C ALA A 269 4.11 -27.11 14.29
N GLN A 270 3.65 -27.15 15.54
CA GLN A 270 2.35 -26.60 15.92
C GLN A 270 2.50 -25.14 16.32
N LEU A 271 2.04 -24.24 15.45
CA LEU A 271 2.00 -22.80 15.71
C LEU A 271 0.68 -22.47 16.41
N THR A 272 0.72 -21.92 17.61
CA THR A 272 -0.48 -21.65 18.44
C THR A 272 -0.36 -20.32 19.18
N GLY A 273 -1.48 -19.72 19.58
CA GLY A 273 -1.49 -18.47 20.34
C GLY A 273 -1.22 -17.23 19.46
N GLU A 274 -0.64 -16.19 20.06
CA GLU A 274 -0.46 -14.90 19.41
C GLU A 274 0.84 -14.85 18.59
N ASN A 275 0.77 -14.21 17.42
CA ASN A 275 1.89 -13.98 16.50
C ASN A 275 2.50 -15.26 15.86
N LEU A 276 1.67 -16.01 15.13
CA LEU A 276 2.07 -17.24 14.41
C LEU A 276 3.27 -17.03 13.46
N ALA A 277 3.39 -15.85 12.86
CA ALA A 277 4.49 -15.52 11.96
C ALA A 277 5.85 -15.51 12.69
N ALA A 278 5.92 -14.91 13.89
CA ALA A 278 7.14 -14.90 14.69
C ALA A 278 7.55 -16.33 15.07
N GLN A 279 6.59 -17.15 15.49
CA GLN A 279 6.83 -18.55 15.87
C GLN A 279 7.31 -19.37 14.68
N ALA A 280 6.75 -19.16 13.49
CA ALA A 280 7.21 -19.83 12.28
C ALA A 280 8.68 -19.51 11.99
N PHE A 281 9.04 -18.23 12.01
CA PHE A 281 10.42 -17.80 11.78
C PHE A 281 11.38 -18.34 12.85
N GLN A 282 10.96 -18.30 14.12
CA GLN A 282 11.74 -18.84 15.22
C GLN A 282 11.92 -20.36 15.12
N SER A 283 10.88 -21.10 14.70
CA SER A 283 10.97 -22.54 14.47
C SER A 283 11.91 -22.88 13.31
N ALA A 284 11.89 -22.07 12.24
CA ALA A 284 12.75 -22.30 11.07
C ALA A 284 14.24 -22.03 11.34
N ALA A 285 14.58 -21.00 12.14
CA ALA A 285 15.96 -20.53 12.27
C ALA A 285 16.37 -20.13 13.71
N GLY A 286 15.66 -20.62 14.72
CA GLY A 286 15.91 -20.31 16.13
C GLY A 286 15.81 -18.82 16.43
N GLU A 287 16.66 -18.36 17.34
CA GLU A 287 16.71 -16.95 17.77
C GLU A 287 16.99 -16.00 16.58
N VAL A 288 17.86 -16.41 15.64
CA VAL A 288 18.13 -15.64 14.43
C VAL A 288 16.84 -15.43 13.63
N GLY A 289 16.02 -16.48 13.49
CA GLY A 289 14.71 -16.39 12.85
C GLY A 289 13.79 -15.36 13.50
N LEU A 290 13.70 -15.34 14.84
CA LEU A 290 12.92 -14.36 15.57
C LEU A 290 13.41 -12.92 15.32
N ARG A 291 14.73 -12.69 15.31
CA ARG A 291 15.30 -11.36 15.03
C ARG A 291 15.04 -10.92 13.59
N LEU A 292 15.15 -11.84 12.62
CA LEU A 292 14.85 -11.59 11.21
C LEU A 292 13.37 -11.28 11.00
N PHE A 293 12.47 -11.97 11.70
CA PHE A 293 11.05 -11.64 11.72
C PHE A 293 10.82 -10.22 12.23
N GLY A 294 11.44 -9.86 13.36
CA GLY A 294 11.36 -8.52 13.92
C GLY A 294 11.81 -7.43 12.93
N LEU A 295 12.92 -7.68 12.22
CA LEU A 295 13.42 -6.79 11.16
C LEU A 295 12.40 -6.63 10.03
N ILE A 296 11.82 -7.72 9.52
CA ILE A 296 10.84 -7.68 8.43
C ILE A 296 9.57 -6.95 8.89
N LEU A 297 9.03 -7.30 10.06
CA LEU A 297 7.83 -6.68 10.60
C LEU A 297 8.03 -5.18 10.81
N TRP A 298 9.18 -4.78 11.36
CA TRP A 298 9.52 -3.38 11.55
C TRP A 298 9.67 -2.63 10.21
N ALA A 299 10.36 -3.21 9.24
CA ALA A 299 10.52 -2.64 7.90
C ALA A 299 9.16 -2.46 7.18
N ALA A 300 8.30 -3.48 7.26
CA ALA A 300 6.92 -3.45 6.78
C ALA A 300 6.14 -2.31 7.45
N SER A 301 6.22 -2.23 8.78
CA SER A 301 5.55 -1.21 9.58
C SER A 301 5.97 0.21 9.26
N ILE A 302 7.26 0.54 9.29
CA ILE A 302 7.70 1.93 9.02
C ILE A 302 7.35 2.37 7.60
N SER A 303 7.48 1.47 6.61
CA SER A 303 7.13 1.77 5.23
C SER A 303 5.62 2.00 5.05
N SER A 304 4.80 1.23 5.75
CA SER A 304 3.34 1.37 5.77
C SER A 304 2.89 2.60 6.57
N VAL A 305 3.61 3.01 7.63
CA VAL A 305 3.34 4.27 8.35
C VAL A 305 3.49 5.46 7.40
N ILE A 306 4.60 5.46 6.67
CA ILE A 306 4.91 6.46 5.67
C ILE A 306 3.86 6.45 4.54
N GLY A 307 3.50 5.27 4.02
CA GLY A 307 2.52 5.10 2.95
C GLY A 307 1.12 5.56 3.31
N ALA A 308 0.63 5.18 4.49
CA ALA A 308 -0.68 5.58 5.00
C ALA A 308 -0.77 7.09 5.18
N ALA A 309 0.22 7.69 5.85
CA ALA A 309 0.22 9.13 6.11
C ALA A 309 0.36 9.96 4.82
N TYR A 310 1.26 9.56 3.92
CA TYR A 310 1.40 10.23 2.62
C TYR A 310 0.10 10.17 1.82
N THR A 311 -0.51 9.00 1.74
CA THR A 311 -1.69 8.81 0.89
C THR A 311 -2.90 9.51 1.48
N SER A 312 -3.17 9.40 2.77
CA SER A 312 -4.26 10.14 3.43
C SER A 312 -4.14 11.65 3.20
N VAL A 313 -2.93 12.21 3.34
CA VAL A 313 -2.71 13.64 3.08
C VAL A 313 -2.85 13.99 1.60
N SER A 314 -2.50 13.08 0.69
CA SER A 314 -2.71 13.29 -0.74
C SER A 314 -4.18 13.40 -1.14
N PHE A 315 -5.13 12.94 -0.31
CA PHE A 315 -6.57 13.09 -0.54
C PHE A 315 -7.14 14.44 -0.08
N VAL A 316 -6.39 15.19 0.74
CA VAL A 316 -6.78 16.53 1.21
C VAL A 316 -5.87 17.63 0.64
N THR A 317 -4.97 17.27 -0.28
CA THR A 317 -4.02 18.19 -0.92
C THR A 317 -4.02 18.01 -2.43
N THR A 318 -3.80 19.10 -3.16
CA THR A 318 -3.77 19.11 -4.63
C THR A 318 -2.35 19.35 -5.14
N SER A 319 -2.16 19.30 -6.46
CA SER A 319 -0.90 19.68 -7.11
C SER A 319 -0.48 21.13 -6.85
N ARG A 320 -1.42 22.01 -6.45
CA ARG A 320 -1.15 23.41 -6.08
C ARG A 320 -0.69 23.57 -4.63
N THR A 321 -0.90 22.57 -3.78
CA THR A 321 -0.50 22.63 -2.38
C THR A 321 1.02 22.61 -2.27
N ARG A 322 1.60 23.57 -1.54
CA ARG A 322 3.05 23.67 -1.34
C ARG A 322 3.58 22.40 -0.68
N ALA A 323 4.74 21.92 -1.15
CA ALA A 323 5.37 20.71 -0.61
C ALA A 323 5.61 20.78 0.92
N ARG A 324 5.98 21.95 1.45
CA ARG A 324 6.14 22.16 2.90
C ARG A 324 4.84 21.92 3.68
N THR A 325 3.70 22.41 3.16
CA THR A 325 2.39 22.22 3.78
C THR A 325 1.99 20.75 3.74
N ARG A 326 2.19 20.07 2.60
CA ARG A 326 1.93 18.63 2.49
C ARG A 326 2.76 17.83 3.50
N ASN A 327 4.07 18.09 3.59
CA ASN A 327 4.93 17.42 4.55
C ASN A 327 4.50 17.67 5.99
N LEU A 328 4.13 18.91 6.34
CA LEU A 328 3.63 19.25 7.68
C LEU A 328 2.36 18.47 8.00
N LEU A 329 1.39 18.41 7.08
CA LEU A 329 0.17 17.62 7.27
C LEU A 329 0.48 16.12 7.44
N THR A 330 1.46 15.59 6.70
CA THR A 330 1.89 14.19 6.85
C THR A 330 2.53 13.93 8.22
N VAL A 331 3.37 14.86 8.69
CA VAL A 331 3.95 14.78 10.05
C VAL A 331 2.85 14.82 11.11
N VAL A 332 1.91 15.76 11.01
CA VAL A 332 0.76 15.85 11.93
C VAL A 332 -0.05 14.56 11.92
N PHE A 333 -0.32 14.00 10.74
CA PHE A 333 -1.05 12.73 10.62
C PHE A 333 -0.34 11.58 11.34
N ILE A 334 0.98 11.45 11.17
CA ILE A 334 1.79 10.42 11.86
C ILE A 334 1.75 10.63 13.37
N LEU A 335 1.96 11.87 13.83
CA LEU A 335 1.97 12.20 15.27
C LEU A 335 0.61 11.94 15.91
N VAL A 336 -0.49 12.28 15.25
CA VAL A 336 -1.84 11.99 15.74
C VAL A 336 -2.07 10.49 15.84
N SER A 337 -1.73 9.71 14.80
CA SER A 337 -1.86 8.25 14.88
C SER A 337 -0.97 7.61 15.95
N ALA A 338 0.24 8.13 16.15
CA ALA A 338 1.16 7.65 17.18
C ALA A 338 0.64 7.98 18.59
N ALA A 339 0.08 9.17 18.78
CA ALA A 339 -0.56 9.55 20.03
C ALA A 339 -1.75 8.63 20.34
N VAL A 340 -2.62 8.38 19.35
CA VAL A 340 -3.75 7.44 19.50
C VAL A 340 -3.25 6.04 19.87
N PHE A 341 -2.19 5.54 19.22
CA PHE A 341 -1.55 4.27 19.57
C PHE A 341 -1.09 4.23 21.04
N VAL A 342 -0.38 5.26 21.50
CA VAL A 342 0.16 5.32 22.88
C VAL A 342 -0.97 5.40 23.91
N PHE A 343 -2.00 6.22 23.67
CA PHE A 343 -3.13 6.36 24.60
C PHE A 343 -3.95 5.08 24.75
N LEU A 344 -3.99 4.23 23.72
CA LEU A 344 -4.77 2.99 23.74
C LEU A 344 -4.05 1.84 24.45
N GLY A 345 -2.72 1.86 24.56
CA GLY A 345 -1.97 0.96 25.46
C GLY A 345 -1.92 -0.55 25.12
N GLN A 346 -2.56 -1.05 24.04
CA GLN A 346 -2.60 -2.42 23.41
C GLN A 346 -4.07 -2.86 23.17
N ALA A 347 -4.42 -3.88 22.37
CA ALA A 347 -4.12 -4.11 20.96
C ALA A 347 -5.31 -3.60 20.12
N PRO A 348 -5.10 -3.04 18.93
CA PRO A 348 -6.15 -2.41 18.13
C PRO A 348 -7.01 -3.46 17.41
N SER A 349 -7.46 -4.56 18.04
CA SER A 349 -8.30 -5.55 17.36
C SER A 349 -9.62 -4.92 16.91
N THR A 350 -10.29 -4.18 17.79
CA THR A 350 -11.51 -3.42 17.48
C THR A 350 -11.24 -2.33 16.46
N LEU A 351 -10.10 -1.64 16.56
CA LEU A 351 -9.69 -0.63 15.57
C LEU A 351 -9.41 -1.27 14.22
N LEU A 352 -8.74 -2.42 14.15
CA LEU A 352 -8.47 -3.15 12.91
C LEU A 352 -9.76 -3.66 12.27
N ILE A 353 -10.76 -4.04 13.07
CA ILE A 353 -12.12 -4.36 12.60
C ILE A 353 -12.77 -3.12 11.99
N VAL A 354 -12.73 -1.97 12.67
CA VAL A 354 -13.24 -0.69 12.16
C VAL A 354 -12.48 -0.24 10.90
N ALA A 355 -11.15 -0.44 10.84
CA ALA A 355 -10.34 -0.18 9.65
C ALA A 355 -10.75 -1.07 8.49
N GLY A 356 -10.99 -2.36 8.76
CA GLY A 356 -11.52 -3.32 7.80
C GLY A 356 -12.87 -2.86 7.24
N ALA A 357 -13.78 -2.42 8.11
CA ALA A 357 -15.08 -1.84 7.75
C ALA A 357 -14.94 -0.66 6.79
N VAL A 358 -14.14 0.33 7.20
CA VAL A 358 -13.96 1.58 6.47
C VAL A 358 -13.29 1.30 5.14
N ASN A 359 -12.33 0.36 5.08
CA ASN A 359 -11.73 -0.08 3.83
C ASN A 359 -12.69 -0.82 2.92
N GLY A 360 -13.55 -1.67 3.49
CA GLY A 360 -14.64 -2.35 2.78
C GLY A 360 -15.60 -1.38 2.11
N LEU A 361 -15.71 -0.15 2.62
CA LEU A 361 -16.48 0.95 2.01
C LEU A 361 -15.67 1.80 1.03
N ILE A 362 -14.41 2.11 1.35
CA ILE A 362 -13.56 2.98 0.51
C ILE A 362 -13.37 2.40 -0.90
N LEU A 363 -13.05 1.11 -0.98
CA LEU A 363 -12.68 0.49 -2.25
C LEU A 363 -13.86 0.49 -3.24
N PRO A 364 -15.07 0.01 -2.88
CA PRO A 364 -16.21 0.07 -3.79
C PRO A 364 -16.57 1.48 -4.22
N LEU A 365 -16.58 2.45 -3.30
CA LEU A 365 -17.00 3.82 -3.61
C LEU A 365 -15.97 4.54 -4.49
N GLY A 366 -14.70 4.50 -4.10
CA GLY A 366 -13.65 5.15 -4.87
C GLY A 366 -13.41 4.47 -6.22
N PHE A 367 -13.52 3.14 -6.28
CA PHE A 367 -13.38 2.43 -7.55
C PHE A 367 -14.59 2.66 -8.48
N ALA A 368 -15.80 2.80 -7.94
CA ALA A 368 -16.98 3.20 -8.73
C ALA A 368 -16.76 4.54 -9.45
N VAL A 369 -16.22 5.54 -8.74
CA VAL A 369 -15.90 6.85 -9.31
C VAL A 369 -14.90 6.71 -10.45
N LEU A 370 -13.83 5.96 -10.25
CA LEU A 370 -12.81 5.77 -11.27
C LEU A 370 -13.38 5.03 -12.50
N LEU A 371 -14.15 3.96 -12.30
CA LEU A 371 -14.79 3.25 -13.41
C LEU A 371 -15.81 4.11 -14.14
N TRP A 372 -16.56 4.96 -13.43
CA TRP A 372 -17.43 5.94 -14.07
C TRP A 372 -16.65 6.89 -14.97
N VAL A 373 -15.47 7.35 -14.51
CA VAL A 373 -14.58 8.17 -15.34
C VAL A 373 -14.14 7.39 -16.59
N ALA A 374 -13.71 6.14 -16.43
CA ALA A 374 -13.29 5.28 -17.54
C ALA A 374 -14.41 5.05 -18.58
N TRP A 375 -15.65 4.87 -18.13
CA TRP A 375 -16.80 4.60 -19.01
C TRP A 375 -17.39 5.86 -19.65
N ARG A 376 -17.50 6.96 -18.90
CA ARG A 376 -18.35 8.10 -19.28
C ARG A 376 -17.63 9.44 -19.37
N ARG A 377 -16.42 9.61 -18.83
CA ARG A 377 -15.75 10.92 -18.73
C ARG A 377 -14.48 11.01 -19.56
N ARG A 378 -14.63 10.89 -20.88
CA ARG A 378 -13.51 11.09 -21.83
C ARG A 378 -12.91 12.49 -21.77
N ASP A 379 -13.72 13.48 -21.36
CA ASP A 379 -13.30 14.86 -21.07
C ASP A 379 -12.21 14.92 -20.00
N LEU A 380 -12.31 14.07 -18.96
CA LEU A 380 -11.32 14.01 -17.87
C LEU A 380 -10.07 13.21 -18.22
N LEU A 381 -10.10 12.44 -19.31
CA LEU A 381 -8.99 11.62 -19.78
C LEU A 381 -8.29 12.23 -21.01
N GLY A 382 -8.54 13.50 -21.34
CA GLY A 382 -7.92 14.17 -22.48
C GLY A 382 -8.25 13.53 -23.83
N GLY A 383 -9.48 13.01 -23.98
CA GLY A 383 -9.92 12.33 -25.21
C GLY A 383 -9.42 10.89 -25.36
N TYR A 384 -8.66 10.39 -24.38
CA TYR A 384 -8.14 9.03 -24.37
C TYR A 384 -9.27 7.98 -24.46
N ARG A 385 -9.16 7.08 -25.43
CA ARG A 385 -10.09 5.97 -25.60
C ARG A 385 -9.73 4.84 -24.64
N TYR A 386 -10.39 4.84 -23.48
CA TYR A 386 -10.15 3.82 -22.47
C TYR A 386 -10.48 2.41 -23.02
N PRO A 387 -9.60 1.40 -22.83
CA PRO A 387 -9.85 0.05 -23.37
C PRO A 387 -11.08 -0.59 -22.71
N LYS A 388 -12.06 -0.98 -23.54
CA LYS A 388 -13.32 -1.55 -23.05
C LYS A 388 -13.11 -2.83 -22.22
N TRP A 389 -12.21 -3.71 -22.64
CA TRP A 389 -11.93 -4.95 -21.90
C TRP A 389 -11.43 -4.67 -20.47
N LEU A 390 -10.63 -3.62 -20.29
CA LEU A 390 -10.09 -3.24 -18.98
C LEU A 390 -11.18 -2.64 -18.09
N ALA A 391 -12.08 -1.85 -18.68
CA ALA A 391 -13.23 -1.30 -18.00
C ALA A 391 -14.25 -2.39 -17.61
N ILE A 392 -14.51 -3.38 -18.49
CA ILE A 392 -15.38 -4.53 -18.20
C ILE A 392 -14.79 -5.35 -17.05
N LEU A 393 -13.51 -5.70 -17.14
CA LEU A 393 -12.81 -6.44 -16.08
C LEU A 393 -12.85 -5.67 -14.76
N GLY A 394 -12.61 -4.36 -14.80
CA GLY A 394 -12.73 -3.47 -13.65
C GLY A 394 -14.13 -3.47 -13.06
N THR A 395 -15.18 -3.42 -13.88
CA THR A 395 -16.58 -3.49 -13.44
C THR A 395 -16.92 -4.82 -12.79
N VAL A 396 -16.47 -5.96 -13.33
CA VAL A 396 -16.67 -7.28 -12.71
C VAL A 396 -16.03 -7.34 -11.33
N ILE A 397 -14.80 -6.87 -11.21
CA ILE A 397 -14.10 -6.85 -9.91
C ILE A 397 -14.74 -5.85 -8.96
N TRP A 398 -15.22 -4.71 -9.45
CA TRP A 398 -15.93 -3.77 -8.61
C TRP A 398 -17.20 -4.36 -8.00
N LEU A 399 -17.97 -5.16 -8.75
CA LEU A 399 -19.10 -5.91 -8.20
C LEU A 399 -18.66 -6.88 -7.09
N LEU A 400 -17.51 -7.55 -7.27
CA LEU A 400 -16.90 -8.34 -6.20
C LEU A 400 -16.59 -7.46 -4.98
N THR A 401 -15.98 -6.28 -5.16
CA THR A 401 -15.69 -5.39 -4.02
C THR A 401 -16.95 -4.92 -3.28
N ILE A 402 -18.06 -4.70 -3.98
CA ILE A 402 -19.35 -4.39 -3.34
C ILE A 402 -19.79 -5.54 -2.44
N TYR A 403 -19.70 -6.77 -2.94
CA TYR A 403 -20.01 -7.97 -2.15
C TYR A 403 -19.12 -8.05 -0.88
N LEU A 404 -17.84 -7.69 -1.00
CA LEU A 404 -16.91 -7.65 0.15
C LEU A 404 -17.22 -6.54 1.14
N GLY A 405 -17.57 -5.35 0.64
CA GLY A 405 -18.03 -4.26 1.48
C GLY A 405 -19.27 -4.66 2.28
N TYR A 406 -20.23 -5.33 1.62
CA TYR A 406 -21.43 -5.84 2.27
C TYR A 406 -21.11 -6.85 3.38
N GLN A 407 -20.28 -7.86 3.08
CA GLN A 407 -19.88 -8.88 4.07
C GLN A 407 -19.07 -8.29 5.23
N SER A 408 -18.21 -7.31 4.97
CA SER A 408 -17.45 -6.64 6.02
C SER A 408 -18.34 -5.83 6.96
N LEU A 409 -19.40 -5.20 6.45
CA LEU A 409 -20.33 -4.41 7.26
C LEU A 409 -21.32 -5.30 8.02
N SER A 410 -21.81 -6.39 7.40
CA SER A 410 -22.70 -7.34 8.06
C SER A 410 -22.01 -8.03 9.24
N GLY A 411 -20.74 -8.40 9.10
CA GLY A 411 -19.93 -8.96 10.20
C GLY A 411 -19.75 -8.00 11.38
N ILE A 412 -19.78 -6.69 11.13
CA ILE A 412 -19.69 -5.69 12.20
C ILE A 412 -21.02 -5.46 12.87
N ALA A 413 -22.12 -5.42 12.12
CA ALA A 413 -23.46 -5.34 12.71
C ALA A 413 -23.70 -6.49 13.70
N ALA A 414 -23.17 -7.68 13.41
CA ALA A 414 -23.23 -8.85 14.29
C ALA A 414 -22.38 -8.75 15.58
N LEU A 415 -21.40 -7.85 15.64
CA LEU A 415 -20.60 -7.60 16.86
C LEU A 415 -21.31 -6.65 17.86
N TRP A 416 -22.36 -5.97 17.41
CA TRP A 416 -23.17 -5.03 18.20
C TRP A 416 -24.60 -5.51 18.45
N SER A 417 -24.94 -6.73 17.99
CA SER A 417 -26.16 -7.48 18.30
C SER A 417 -25.84 -8.62 19.25
#